data_AF-A0A7J4N7B7-F1
#
_entry.id   AF-A0A7J4N7B7-F1
#
_cell.length_a   1.000
_cell.length_b   1.000
_cell.length_c   1.000
_cell.angle_alpha   90.00
_cell.angle_beta   90.00
_cell.angle_gamma   90.00
#
_symmetry.space_group_name_H-M   'P 1'
#
loop_
_entity.id
_entity.type
_entity.pdbx_description
1 polymer ?
#
loop_
_entity_poly.entity_id
_entity_poly.type
_entity_poly.pdbx_seq_one_letter_code
_entity_poly.pdbx_strand_id
1 'polypeptide(L)'
;MITEDFAAYAARLRIGFPSAIPADELQVMLETFMSGLAMDCLEAGTRLIGHIKCLVEGGEEIIACSVTDHDARVRCRGKFDASRSEVDLIVNVLQYGLRKKDLVRIVATGGKRSFASHVSLSIEDLEIEEKELIQLG
;
A
#
# COMPACT_ATOMS: atom_id res chain seq x y z
N MET A 1 -18.01 -16.71 16.93
CA MET A 1 -17.02 -15.64 16.80
C MET A 1 -15.75 -16.28 16.27
N ILE A 2 -15.49 -16.19 14.96
CA ILE A 2 -14.33 -16.80 14.31
C ILE A 2 -13.48 -15.64 13.79
N THR A 3 -12.46 -15.29 14.56
CA THR A 3 -11.44 -14.27 14.28
C THR A 3 -10.24 -14.83 13.52
N GLU A 4 -10.29 -16.09 13.07
CA GLU A 4 -9.16 -16.79 12.44
C GLU A 4 -8.90 -16.41 10.97
N ASP A 5 -9.74 -15.57 10.39
CA ASP A 5 -9.70 -15.30 8.95
C ASP A 5 -9.31 -13.87 8.60
N PHE A 6 -9.02 -13.02 9.58
CA PHE A 6 -8.61 -11.63 9.36
C PHE A 6 -7.09 -11.50 9.42
N ALA A 7 -6.52 -10.78 8.44
CA ALA A 7 -5.14 -10.33 8.48
C ALA A 7 -5.07 -8.83 8.26
N ALA A 8 -4.29 -8.18 9.11
CA ALA A 8 -3.77 -6.84 8.90
C ALA A 8 -2.32 -6.93 8.41
N TYR A 9 -1.91 -5.94 7.64
CA TYR A 9 -0.52 -5.70 7.32
C TYR A 9 -0.32 -4.21 7.05
N ALA A 10 0.59 -3.59 7.78
CA ALA A 10 1.04 -2.22 7.56
C ALA A 10 2.49 -2.22 7.10
N ALA A 11 2.80 -1.49 6.03
CA ALA A 11 4.16 -1.39 5.52
C ALA A 11 4.49 0.02 5.03
N ARG A 12 5.73 0.45 5.22
CA ARG A 12 6.30 1.62 4.55
C ARG A 12 7.16 1.14 3.38
N LEU A 13 6.84 1.62 2.19
CA LEU A 13 7.64 1.47 0.99
C LEU A 13 8.39 2.78 0.77
N ARG A 14 9.73 2.73 0.72
CA ARG A 14 10.55 3.86 0.26
C ARG A 14 11.05 3.56 -1.14
N ILE A 15 10.67 4.39 -2.10
CA ILE A 15 10.97 4.19 -3.51
C ILE A 15 11.84 5.34 -4.02
N GLY A 16 13.04 5.03 -4.50
CA GLY A 16 13.92 5.97 -5.18
C GLY A 16 13.96 5.74 -6.68
N PHE A 17 13.99 6.82 -7.45
CA PHE A 17 14.03 6.84 -8.91
C PHE A 17 15.36 7.42 -9.43
N PRO A 18 15.83 7.00 -10.61
CA PRO A 18 17.10 7.50 -11.17
C PRO A 18 17.03 8.99 -11.56
N SER A 19 15.82 9.51 -11.78
CA SER A 19 15.51 10.90 -12.06
C SER A 19 14.12 11.22 -11.52
N ALA A 20 13.80 12.51 -11.37
CA ALA A 20 12.46 12.92 -10.95
C ALA A 20 11.39 12.45 -11.94
N ILE A 21 10.36 11.77 -11.44
CA ILE A 21 9.22 11.29 -12.21
C ILE A 21 8.13 12.38 -12.21
N PRO A 22 7.50 12.69 -13.36
CA PRO A 22 6.38 13.61 -13.43
C PRO A 22 5.23 13.25 -12.48
N ALA A 23 4.52 14.27 -12.00
CA ALA A 23 3.48 14.12 -10.99
C ALA A 23 2.30 13.24 -11.45
N ASP A 24 1.89 13.38 -12.71
CA ASP A 24 0.86 12.59 -13.36
C ASP A 24 1.28 11.12 -13.53
N GLU A 25 2.54 10.87 -13.89
CA GLU A 25 3.08 9.51 -13.94
C GLU A 25 3.13 8.87 -12.55
N LEU A 26 3.56 9.59 -11.51
CA LEU A 26 3.53 9.12 -10.12
C LEU A 26 2.12 8.80 -9.64
N GLN A 27 1.13 9.64 -10.02
CA GLN A 27 -0.27 9.40 -9.72
C GLN A 27 -0.75 8.08 -10.35
N VAL A 28 -0.43 7.85 -11.62
CA VAL A 28 -0.77 6.60 -12.33
C VAL A 28 -0.08 5.39 -11.69
N MET A 29 1.20 5.48 -11.32
CA MET A 29 1.91 4.40 -10.63
C MET A 29 1.26 4.05 -9.28
N LEU A 30 0.87 5.06 -8.50
CA LEU A 30 0.19 4.88 -7.22
C LEU A 30 -1.18 4.19 -7.38
N GLU A 31 -2.00 4.65 -8.33
CA GLU A 31 -3.30 4.04 -8.61
C GLU A 31 -3.16 2.61 -9.14
N THR A 32 -2.17 2.37 -10.01
CA THR A 32 -1.86 1.03 -10.54
C THR A 32 -1.42 0.08 -9.42
N PHE A 33 -0.58 0.57 -8.49
CA PHE A 33 -0.20 -0.18 -7.30
C PHE A 33 -1.42 -0.55 -6.46
N MET A 34 -2.27 0.42 -6.12
CA MET A 34 -3.43 0.18 -5.26
C MET A 34 -4.46 -0.76 -5.89
N SER A 35 -4.76 -0.61 -7.18
CA SER A 35 -5.66 -1.52 -7.89
C SER A 35 -5.05 -2.93 -8.00
N GLY A 36 -3.75 -3.00 -8.32
CA GLY A 36 -3.01 -4.25 -8.41
C GLY A 36 -2.98 -5.02 -7.08
N LEU A 37 -2.82 -4.33 -5.95
CA LEU A 37 -2.91 -4.99 -4.63
C LEU A 37 -4.27 -5.60 -4.38
N ALA A 38 -5.35 -4.90 -4.72
CA ALA A 38 -6.70 -5.41 -4.55
C ALA A 38 -6.94 -6.67 -5.41
N MET A 39 -6.51 -6.63 -6.68
CA MET A 39 -6.61 -7.78 -7.58
C MET A 39 -5.76 -8.96 -7.12
N ASP A 40 -4.50 -8.73 -6.73
CA ASP A 40 -3.63 -9.79 -6.21
C ASP A 40 -4.20 -10.42 -4.94
N CYS A 41 -4.88 -9.65 -4.08
CA CYS A 41 -5.59 -10.19 -2.92
C CYS A 41 -6.79 -11.06 -3.32
N LEU A 42 -7.58 -10.62 -4.32
CA LEU A 42 -8.70 -11.40 -4.85
C LEU A 42 -8.23 -12.73 -5.45
N GLU A 43 -7.17 -12.69 -6.27
CA GLU A 43 -6.56 -13.88 -6.88
C GLU A 43 -5.99 -14.84 -5.82
N ALA A 44 -5.44 -14.31 -4.73
CA ALA A 44 -4.96 -15.12 -3.62
C ALA A 44 -6.09 -15.73 -2.77
N GLY A 45 -7.36 -15.40 -3.02
CA GLY A 45 -8.52 -15.98 -2.37
C GLY A 45 -9.14 -15.14 -1.26
N THR A 46 -8.95 -13.81 -1.26
CA THR A 46 -9.65 -12.93 -0.31
C THR A 46 -11.17 -13.10 -0.48
N ARG A 47 -11.88 -13.25 0.64
CA ARG A 47 -13.34 -13.41 0.67
C ARG A 47 -14.08 -12.08 0.78
N LEU A 48 -13.40 -11.07 1.33
CA LEU A 48 -13.93 -9.73 1.53
C LEU A 48 -12.76 -8.73 1.53
N ILE A 49 -12.86 -7.69 0.70
CA ILE A 49 -11.94 -6.55 0.76
C ILE A 49 -12.25 -5.72 2.01
N GLY A 50 -11.45 -5.93 3.05
CA GLY A 50 -11.57 -5.27 4.35
C GLY A 50 -11.00 -3.85 4.40
N HIS A 51 -10.67 -3.26 3.24
CA HIS A 51 -10.02 -1.97 2.99
C HIS A 51 -8.49 -2.03 2.77
N ILE A 52 -8.06 -1.55 1.60
CA ILE A 52 -6.66 -1.21 1.32
C ILE A 52 -6.57 0.30 1.35
N LYS A 53 -5.66 0.86 2.16
CA LYS A 53 -5.44 2.30 2.25
C LYS A 53 -3.96 2.59 2.09
N CYS A 54 -3.64 3.67 1.40
CA CYS A 54 -2.27 4.18 1.40
C CYS A 54 -2.23 5.68 1.62
N LEU A 55 -1.10 6.11 2.17
CA LEU A 55 -0.74 7.50 2.43
C LEU A 55 0.64 7.73 1.83
N VAL A 56 0.76 8.75 0.98
CA VAL A 56 2.07 9.22 0.54
C VAL A 56 2.60 10.22 1.57
N GLU A 57 3.82 10.00 2.05
CA GLU A 57 4.59 10.91 2.89
C GLU A 57 5.67 11.59 2.04
N GLY A 58 6.02 12.83 2.40
CA GLY A 58 7.00 13.66 1.70
C GLY A 58 6.35 14.80 0.92
N GLY A 59 6.87 16.02 1.10
CA GLY A 59 6.25 17.25 0.59
C GLY A 59 5.13 17.80 1.50
N GLU A 60 4.47 18.87 1.06
CA GLU A 60 3.33 19.49 1.78
C GLU A 60 1.98 18.79 1.47
N GLU A 61 1.94 17.99 0.41
CA GLU A 61 0.74 17.30 -0.07
C GLU A 61 0.49 16.02 0.73
N ILE A 62 -0.76 15.81 1.12
CA ILE A 62 -1.23 14.53 1.67
C ILE A 62 -2.08 13.83 0.61
N ILE A 63 -1.59 12.71 0.10
CA ILE A 63 -2.32 11.86 -0.85
C ILE A 63 -2.78 10.60 -0.13
N ALA A 64 -4.09 10.41 -0.07
CA ALA A 64 -4.70 9.23 0.54
C ALA A 64 -5.49 8.47 -0.52
N CYS A 65 -5.07 7.24 -0.84
CA CYS A 65 -5.82 6.38 -1.75
C CYS A 65 -6.43 5.20 -1.01
N SER A 66 -7.56 4.71 -1.51
CA SER A 66 -8.24 3.56 -0.93
C SER A 66 -8.91 2.69 -1.97
N VAL A 67 -8.98 1.40 -1.69
CA VAL A 67 -9.82 0.42 -2.37
C VAL A 67 -10.72 -0.24 -1.34
N THR A 68 -12.02 -0.21 -1.60
CA THR A 68 -13.05 -0.59 -0.62
C THR A 68 -14.04 -1.62 -1.15
N ASP A 69 -13.94 -2.01 -2.42
CA ASP A 69 -14.86 -2.92 -3.09
C ASP A 69 -14.12 -3.91 -4.02
N HIS A 70 -14.86 -4.91 -4.50
CA HIS A 70 -14.36 -6.01 -5.35
C HIS A 70 -14.07 -5.57 -6.79
N ASP A 71 -14.49 -4.37 -7.19
CA ASP A 71 -14.19 -3.83 -8.52
C ASP A 71 -12.76 -3.28 -8.60
N ALA A 72 -12.01 -3.34 -7.49
CA ALA A 72 -10.65 -2.81 -7.34
C ALA A 72 -10.53 -1.33 -7.74
N ARG A 73 -11.64 -0.58 -7.63
CA ARG A 73 -11.67 0.83 -8.01
C ARG A 73 -10.94 1.64 -6.95
N VAL A 74 -9.85 2.28 -7.35
CA VAL A 74 -9.08 3.16 -6.49
C VAL A 74 -9.78 4.52 -6.38
N ARG A 75 -9.87 5.03 -5.15
CA ARG A 75 -10.29 6.41 -4.88
C ARG A 75 -9.15 7.13 -4.16
N CYS A 76 -8.62 8.17 -4.79
CA CYS A 76 -7.58 9.02 -4.21
C CYS A 76 -8.16 10.38 -3.80
N ARG A 77 -7.73 10.87 -2.64
CA ARG A 77 -7.89 12.25 -2.20
C ARG A 77 -6.51 12.91 -2.20
N GLY A 78 -6.41 14.06 -2.83
CA GLY A 78 -5.11 14.68 -3.14
C GLY A 78 -4.53 14.11 -4.44
N LYS A 79 -3.45 14.73 -4.89
CA LYS A 79 -2.66 14.32 -6.05
C LYS A 79 -1.23 14.81 -5.86
N PHE A 80 -0.30 14.27 -6.63
CA PHE A 80 1.02 14.85 -6.73
C PHE A 80 0.92 16.19 -7.48
N ASP A 81 1.52 17.27 -6.95
CA ASP A 81 1.59 18.56 -7.66
C ASP A 81 2.98 18.85 -8.25
N ALA A 82 4.00 18.06 -7.87
CA ALA A 82 5.37 18.20 -8.35
C ALA A 82 6.02 16.86 -8.71
N SER A 83 7.03 16.90 -9.58
CA SER A 83 7.86 15.74 -9.87
C SER A 83 8.71 15.35 -8.67
N ARG A 84 8.95 14.04 -8.49
CA ARG A 84 9.72 13.54 -7.34
C ARG A 84 10.70 12.45 -7.76
N SER A 85 11.90 12.49 -7.20
CA SER A 85 12.89 11.40 -7.32
C SER A 85 12.77 10.36 -6.21
N GLU A 86 11.92 10.61 -5.21
CA GLU A 86 11.66 9.72 -4.09
C GLU A 86 10.20 9.80 -3.67
N VAL A 87 9.64 8.66 -3.27
CA VAL A 87 8.28 8.55 -2.73
C VAL A 87 8.32 7.63 -1.50
N ASP A 88 7.82 8.14 -0.38
CA ASP A 88 7.53 7.33 0.79
C ASP A 88 6.03 7.02 0.83
N LEU A 89 5.69 5.73 0.90
CA LEU A 89 4.31 5.26 0.84
C LEU A 89 4.04 4.35 2.04
N ILE A 90 3.11 4.73 2.90
CA ILE A 90 2.56 3.84 3.91
C ILE A 90 1.34 3.15 3.31
N VAL A 91 1.31 1.82 3.34
CA VAL A 91 0.15 1.02 2.93
C VAL A 91 -0.37 0.20 4.11
N ASN A 92 -1.68 0.18 4.27
CA ASN A 92 -2.41 -0.66 5.21
C ASN A 92 -3.35 -1.56 4.42
N VAL A 93 -3.20 -2.87 4.62
CA VAL A 93 -3.99 -3.90 3.94
C VAL A 93 -4.74 -4.69 5.01
N LEU A 94 -6.06 -4.56 5.02
CA LEU A 94 -6.94 -5.29 5.94
C LEU A 94 -7.80 -6.23 5.10
N GLN A 95 -7.66 -7.54 5.30
CA GLN A 95 -8.27 -8.54 4.41
C GLN A 95 -8.78 -9.75 5.19
N TYR A 96 -9.84 -10.37 4.66
CA TYR A 96 -10.37 -11.64 5.17
C TYR A 96 -10.09 -12.77 4.19
N GLY A 97 -9.57 -13.91 4.64
CA GLY A 97 -9.24 -15.07 3.78
C GLY A 97 -7.75 -15.28 3.55
N LEU A 98 -6.92 -14.31 3.92
CA LEU A 98 -5.47 -14.32 3.68
C LEU A 98 -4.70 -14.30 4.98
N ARG A 99 -3.48 -14.85 4.96
CA ARG A 99 -2.54 -14.75 6.09
C ARG A 99 -1.61 -13.56 5.87
N LYS A 100 -1.06 -12.98 6.95
CA LYS A 100 -0.09 -11.88 6.88
C LYS A 100 1.06 -12.15 5.90
N LYS A 101 1.62 -13.37 5.89
CA LYS A 101 2.68 -13.78 4.95
C LYS A 101 2.32 -13.62 3.48
N ASP A 102 1.04 -13.78 3.14
CA ASP A 102 0.54 -13.62 1.78
C ASP A 102 0.41 -12.13 1.45
N LEU A 103 -0.07 -11.31 2.40
CA LEU A 103 -0.10 -9.86 2.27
C LEU A 103 1.30 -9.25 2.08
N VAL A 104 2.29 -9.71 2.86
CA VAL A 104 3.71 -9.30 2.72
C VAL A 104 4.21 -9.58 1.30
N ARG A 105 3.97 -10.80 0.80
CA ARG A 105 4.37 -11.20 -0.56
C ARG A 105 3.67 -10.36 -1.63
N ILE A 106 2.37 -10.14 -1.48
CA ILE A 106 1.55 -9.36 -2.41
C ILE A 106 2.03 -7.91 -2.47
N VAL A 107 2.22 -7.25 -1.33
CA VAL A 107 2.74 -5.88 -1.26
C VAL A 107 4.13 -5.77 -1.87
N ALA A 108 5.03 -6.72 -1.57
CA ALA A 108 6.37 -6.72 -2.14
C ALA A 108 6.37 -6.91 -3.66
N THR A 109 5.52 -7.80 -4.17
CA THR A 109 5.41 -8.06 -5.62
C THR A 109 4.76 -6.90 -6.34
N GLY A 110 3.67 -6.36 -5.78
CA GLY A 110 2.97 -5.18 -6.29
C GLY A 110 3.87 -3.95 -6.34
N GLY A 111 4.68 -3.70 -5.30
CA GLY A 111 5.61 -2.57 -5.26
C GLY A 111 6.65 -2.65 -6.37
N LYS A 112 7.28 -3.82 -6.55
CA LYS A 112 8.26 -4.03 -7.64
C LYS A 112 7.63 -3.87 -9.02
N ARG A 113 6.40 -4.35 -9.20
CA ARG A 113 5.67 -4.31 -10.47
C ARG A 113 5.23 -2.89 -10.83
N SER A 114 4.65 -2.16 -9.89
CA SER A 114 4.04 -0.84 -10.16
C SER A 114 5.06 0.28 -10.22
N PHE A 115 6.19 0.15 -9.52
CA PHE A 115 7.27 1.13 -9.53
C PHE A 115 8.48 0.62 -10.33
N ALA A 116 8.27 -0.01 -11.49
CA ALA A 116 9.32 -0.74 -12.22
C ALA A 116 10.60 0.06 -12.53
N SER A 117 10.52 1.38 -12.64
CA SER A 117 11.65 2.28 -12.89
C SER A 117 12.46 2.67 -11.64
N HIS A 118 12.22 2.02 -10.49
CA HIS A 118 12.95 2.29 -9.25
C HIS A 118 14.43 1.90 -9.35
N VAL A 119 15.31 2.71 -8.77
CA VAL A 119 16.71 2.32 -8.47
C VAL A 119 16.83 1.72 -7.07
N SER A 120 15.91 2.06 -6.17
CA SER A 120 15.81 1.50 -4.84
C SER A 120 14.35 1.30 -4.44
N LEU A 121 14.06 0.15 -3.83
CA LEU A 121 12.77 -0.13 -3.20
C LEU A 121 13.07 -0.85 -1.90
N SER A 122 12.76 -0.20 -0.78
CA SER A 122 12.80 -0.82 0.55
C SER A 122 11.38 -0.95 1.09
N ILE A 123 11.13 -2.03 1.84
CA ILE A 123 9.84 -2.29 2.47
C ILE A 123 10.12 -2.57 3.94
N GLU A 124 9.52 -1.76 4.79
CA GLU A 124 9.59 -1.85 6.25
C GLU A 124 8.22 -2.32 6.75
N ASP A 125 8.17 -3.44 7.46
CA ASP A 125 6.96 -3.88 8.18
C ASP A 125 6.74 -2.92 9.36
N LEU A 126 5.58 -2.28 9.40
CA LEU A 126 5.23 -1.29 10.42
C LEU A 126 4.40 -1.88 11.56
N GLU A 127 4.07 -3.17 11.51
CA GLU A 127 3.38 -3.79 12.63
C GLU A 127 4.34 -3.99 13.79
N ILE A 128 4.13 -3.18 14.82
CA ILE A 128 4.73 -3.31 16.14
C ILE A 128 4.07 -4.52 16.82
N GLU A 129 4.87 -5.41 17.44
CA GLU A 129 4.31 -6.50 18.26
C GLU A 129 3.41 -5.90 19.36
N GLU A 130 2.20 -6.46 19.56
CA GLU A 130 1.17 -5.99 20.51
C GLU A 130 1.69 -5.57 21.91
N LYS A 131 2.85 -6.10 22.32
CA LYS A 131 3.49 -5.83 23.62
C LYS A 131 4.12 -4.45 23.76
N GLU A 132 4.32 -3.71 22.67
CA GLU A 132 4.91 -2.37 22.69
C GLU A 132 3.85 -1.25 22.55
N LEU A 133 2.56 -1.61 22.52
CA LEU A 133 1.47 -0.64 22.53
C LEU A 133 1.38 0.08 23.88
N ILE A 134 1.26 1.40 23.79
CA ILE A 134 1.10 2.32 24.92
C ILE A 134 -0.03 1.84 25.84
N GLN A 135 0.30 1.59 27.11
CA GLN A 135 -0.71 1.56 28.17
C GLN A 135 -1.28 2.96 28.33
N LEU A 136 -2.46 3.18 27.76
CA LEU A 136 -3.29 4.32 28.15
C LEU A 136 -3.83 3.99 29.54
N GLY A 137 -3.23 4.63 30.55
CA GLY A 137 -3.72 4.61 31.93
C GLY A 137 -5.10 5.25 32.07
#